data_AF-A0A5P2YB74-F1
#
_entry.id   AF-A0A5P2YB74-F1
#
_cell.length_a   1.000
_cell.length_b   1.000
_cell.length_c   1.000
_cell.angle_alpha   90.00
_cell.angle_beta   90.00
_cell.angle_gamma   90.00
#
_symmetry.space_group_name_H-M   'P 1'
#
loop_
_entity.id
_entity.type
_entity.pdbx_description
1 polymer ?
#
loop_
_entity_poly.entity_id
_entity_poly.type
_entity_poly.pdbx_seq_one_letter_code
_entity_poly.pdbx_strand_id
1 'polypeptide(L)'
;MFFILLFNYVCLFIFCIRQQHKMFCFFALFSFFGFYMYSEQIRQGVAISIIMLGVSFHGLGSKKTIIYTIVASLFHISALFFIVCLLVNTSDRIKFRRNMAIIITTVVGMLVLFIFPSIISFIPYIGTKIVAYSQSYNAGLLSFITAFALSKYTWLYLFLLLLVIQCQKEYKNNMYNAIQSICFLLLSKTTPILMRFGFYFILPLVVGLDSYMYDKNKAGSIFLKKTAIYFSILLVSSATMWSPTLSQASGYSLSVFTDQEIDVIMSKKCTIAYKDLYGVDLFPSCYQ
;
A
#
# COMPACT_ATOMS: atom_id res chain seq x y z
N MET A 1 -10.10 -20.37 -4.50
CA MET A 1 -10.19 -18.89 -4.37
C MET A 1 -11.24 -18.42 -3.35
N PHE A 2 -12.46 -18.98 -3.35
CA PHE A 2 -13.55 -18.59 -2.45
C PHE A 2 -13.13 -18.48 -0.97
N PHE A 3 -12.47 -19.49 -0.40
CA PHE A 3 -12.02 -19.47 1.00
C PHE A 3 -11.03 -18.35 1.32
N ILE A 4 -10.15 -17.99 0.37
CA ILE A 4 -9.16 -16.92 0.57
C ILE A 4 -9.85 -15.55 0.52
N LEU A 5 -10.77 -15.34 -0.44
CA LEU A 5 -11.57 -14.13 -0.50
C LEU A 5 -12.45 -13.99 0.74
N LEU A 6 -13.13 -15.06 1.14
CA LEU A 6 -13.92 -15.12 2.36
C LEU A 6 -13.07 -14.78 3.58
N PHE A 7 -11.90 -15.39 3.72
CA PHE A 7 -10.96 -15.07 4.80
C PHE A 7 -10.58 -13.58 4.81
N ASN A 8 -10.21 -13.02 3.65
CA ASN A 8 -9.84 -11.60 3.53
C ASN A 8 -11.00 -10.67 3.94
N TYR A 9 -12.21 -10.93 3.45
CA TYR A 9 -13.39 -10.14 3.79
C TYR A 9 -13.81 -10.31 5.25
N VAL A 10 -13.67 -11.50 5.83
CA VAL A 10 -13.91 -11.74 7.27
C VAL A 10 -12.90 -10.97 8.11
N CYS A 11 -11.61 -10.98 7.75
CA CYS A 11 -10.58 -10.20 8.46
C CYS A 11 -10.87 -8.70 8.38
N LEU A 12 -11.24 -8.20 7.20
CA LEU A 12 -11.65 -6.82 6.98
C LEU A 12 -12.84 -6.45 7.87
N PHE A 13 -13.89 -7.27 7.86
CA PHE A 13 -15.07 -7.07 8.67
C PHE A 13 -14.73 -7.02 10.17
N ILE A 14 -13.99 -8.02 10.66
CA ILE A 14 -13.54 -8.10 12.06
C ILE A 14 -12.75 -6.85 12.47
N PHE A 15 -11.87 -6.36 11.61
CA PHE A 15 -11.13 -5.13 11.89
C PHE A 15 -12.06 -3.93 11.99
N CYS A 16 -12.94 -3.74 11.01
CA CYS A 16 -13.84 -2.58 10.93
C CYS A 16 -14.80 -2.50 12.11
N ILE A 17 -15.39 -3.62 12.56
CA ILE A 17 -16.34 -3.60 13.69
C ILE A 17 -15.70 -3.20 15.02
N ARG A 18 -14.37 -3.32 15.14
CA ARG A 18 -13.60 -2.94 16.34
C ARG A 18 -13.04 -1.51 16.29
N GLN A 19 -13.22 -0.79 15.19
CA GLN A 19 -12.83 0.63 15.09
C GLN A 19 -13.96 1.55 15.60
N GLN A 20 -13.62 2.80 15.90
CA GLN A 20 -14.59 3.80 16.38
C GLN A 20 -15.58 4.18 15.27
N HIS A 21 -15.08 4.51 14.07
CA HIS A 21 -15.89 4.87 12.90
C HIS A 21 -15.89 3.74 11.86
N LYS A 22 -16.63 2.67 12.16
CA LYS A 22 -16.77 1.44 11.36
C LYS A 22 -16.96 1.67 9.85
N MET A 23 -17.87 2.57 9.48
CA MET A 23 -18.18 2.87 8.07
C MET A 23 -17.01 3.50 7.30
N PHE A 24 -16.21 4.31 7.99
CA PHE A 24 -15.05 4.98 7.38
C PHE A 24 -13.96 3.96 7.13
N CYS A 25 -13.65 3.15 8.16
CA CYS A 25 -12.64 2.12 8.06
C CYS A 25 -12.99 1.11 6.99
N PHE A 26 -14.26 0.68 6.92
CA PHE A 26 -14.73 -0.20 5.85
C PHE A 26 -14.55 0.45 4.49
N PHE A 27 -15.07 1.67 4.28
CA PHE A 27 -14.93 2.39 3.02
C PHE A 27 -13.47 2.52 2.59
N ALA A 28 -12.59 2.99 3.48
CA ALA A 28 -11.21 3.28 3.15
C ALA A 28 -10.42 2.01 2.81
N LEU A 29 -10.52 0.98 3.67
CA LEU A 29 -9.82 -0.28 3.46
C LEU A 29 -10.37 -1.05 2.26
N PHE A 30 -11.70 -1.07 2.07
CA PHE A 30 -12.30 -1.68 0.89
C PHE A 30 -11.88 -0.97 -0.40
N SER A 31 -11.83 0.37 -0.39
CA SER A 31 -11.36 1.15 -1.55
C SER A 31 -9.93 0.79 -1.94
N PHE A 32 -9.03 0.69 -0.97
CA PHE A 32 -7.62 0.38 -1.26
C PHE A 32 -7.34 -1.11 -1.53
N PHE A 33 -8.01 -2.03 -0.83
CA PHE A 33 -7.67 -3.46 -0.84
C PHE A 33 -8.63 -4.29 -1.70
N GLY A 34 -9.89 -3.88 -1.86
CA GLY A 34 -10.96 -4.69 -2.43
C GLY A 34 -10.61 -5.24 -3.81
N PHE A 35 -10.27 -4.37 -4.76
CA PHE A 35 -9.89 -4.80 -6.10
C PHE A 35 -8.44 -5.31 -6.14
N TYR A 36 -7.47 -4.42 -5.88
CA TYR A 36 -6.06 -4.71 -6.17
C TYR A 36 -5.43 -5.77 -5.24
N MET A 37 -5.70 -5.73 -3.93
CA MET A 37 -5.06 -6.66 -3.00
C MET A 37 -5.78 -8.01 -2.91
N TYR A 38 -7.11 -8.01 -3.01
CA TYR A 38 -7.90 -9.24 -2.84
C TYR A 38 -8.17 -9.96 -4.16
N SER A 39 -8.06 -9.29 -5.31
CA SER A 39 -8.26 -9.93 -6.63
C SER A 39 -6.96 -10.14 -7.41
N GLU A 40 -6.02 -9.18 -7.38
CA GLU A 40 -4.80 -9.26 -8.19
C GLU A 40 -3.58 -9.75 -7.39
N GLN A 41 -3.41 -9.32 -6.13
CA GLN A 41 -2.25 -9.66 -5.29
C GLN A 41 -2.61 -10.56 -4.11
N ILE A 42 -3.30 -11.67 -4.37
CA ILE A 42 -3.93 -12.54 -3.36
C ILE A 42 -3.00 -12.91 -2.20
N ARG A 43 -1.74 -13.30 -2.46
CA ARG A 43 -0.76 -13.65 -1.41
C ARG A 43 -0.44 -12.48 -0.48
N GLN A 44 -0.27 -11.28 -1.05
CA GLN A 44 -0.04 -10.07 -0.28
C GLN A 44 -1.33 -9.61 0.43
N GLY A 45 -2.50 -9.82 -0.19
CA GLY A 45 -3.80 -9.61 0.42
C GLY A 45 -4.00 -10.45 1.69
N VAL A 46 -3.68 -11.74 1.66
CA VAL A 46 -3.71 -12.62 2.84
C VAL A 46 -2.77 -12.12 3.94
N ALA A 47 -1.55 -11.73 3.58
CA ALA A 47 -0.58 -11.20 4.53
C ALA A 47 -1.11 -9.91 5.23
N ILE A 48 -1.71 -9.00 4.48
CA ILE A 48 -2.35 -7.79 5.03
C ILE A 48 -3.53 -8.15 5.95
N SER A 49 -4.36 -9.12 5.57
CA SER A 49 -5.49 -9.58 6.37
C SER A 49 -5.06 -10.15 7.73
N ILE A 50 -3.96 -10.91 7.78
CA ILE A 50 -3.38 -11.43 9.03
C ILE A 50 -2.85 -10.28 9.90
N ILE A 51 -2.12 -9.32 9.31
CA ILE A 51 -1.65 -8.13 10.03
C ILE A 51 -2.83 -7.33 10.60
N MET A 52 -3.89 -7.16 9.80
CA MET A 52 -5.09 -6.44 10.17
C MET A 52 -5.83 -7.11 11.34
N LEU A 53 -5.88 -8.45 11.38
CA LEU A 53 -6.33 -9.18 12.57
C LEU A 53 -5.47 -8.86 13.79
N GLY A 54 -4.15 -8.91 13.67
CA GLY A 54 -3.22 -8.58 14.76
C GLY A 54 -3.46 -7.18 15.33
N VAL A 55 -3.60 -6.19 14.44
CA VAL A 55 -3.92 -4.81 14.83
C VAL A 55 -5.33 -4.71 15.45
N SER A 56 -6.31 -5.45 14.94
CA SER A 56 -7.67 -5.48 15.49
C SER A 56 -7.72 -5.99 16.94
N PHE A 57 -6.92 -7.02 17.26
CA PHE A 57 -6.92 -7.64 18.58
C PHE A 57 -5.97 -6.98 19.58
N HIS A 58 -4.89 -6.35 19.11
CA HIS A 58 -3.81 -5.90 19.99
C HIS A 58 -3.40 -4.43 19.79
N GLY A 59 -3.83 -3.78 18.71
CA GLY A 59 -3.48 -2.40 18.39
C GLY A 59 -2.19 -2.24 17.56
N LEU A 60 -2.08 -1.09 16.91
CA LEU A 60 -1.04 -0.74 15.92
C LEU A 60 0.39 -0.63 16.49
N GLY A 61 0.56 -0.59 17.81
CA GLY A 61 1.87 -0.50 18.47
C GLY A 61 2.21 -1.69 19.37
N SER A 62 1.38 -2.72 19.39
CA SER A 62 1.58 -3.83 20.33
C SER A 62 2.66 -4.79 19.86
N LYS A 63 3.50 -5.25 20.80
CA LYS A 63 4.47 -6.32 20.57
C LYS A 63 3.80 -7.61 20.08
N LYS A 64 2.55 -7.86 20.49
CA LYS A 64 1.79 -9.04 20.03
C LYS A 64 1.48 -8.98 18.53
N THR A 65 1.34 -7.78 17.98
CA THR A 65 1.14 -7.59 16.53
C THR A 65 2.36 -8.04 15.72
N ILE A 66 3.56 -8.06 16.30
CA ILE A 66 4.77 -8.59 15.65
C ILE A 66 4.61 -10.08 15.32
N ILE A 67 3.95 -10.85 16.20
CA ILE A 67 3.71 -12.29 15.96
C ILE A 67 2.87 -12.46 14.69
N TYR A 68 1.81 -11.67 14.54
CA TYR A 68 0.99 -11.67 13.32
C TYR A 68 1.78 -11.24 12.09
N THR A 69 2.70 -10.27 12.22
CA THR A 69 3.59 -9.86 11.13
C THR A 69 4.52 -10.99 10.69
N ILE A 70 5.08 -11.76 11.63
CA ILE A 70 5.91 -12.93 11.33
C ILE A 70 5.09 -14.00 10.63
N VAL A 71 3.89 -14.31 11.13
CA VAL A 71 2.98 -15.27 10.48
C VAL A 71 2.58 -14.78 9.07
N ALA A 72 2.29 -13.50 8.90
CA ALA A 72 1.97 -12.92 7.59
C ALA A 72 3.13 -13.02 6.59
N SER A 73 4.39 -12.98 7.08
CA SER A 73 5.58 -13.10 6.24
C SER A 73 5.73 -14.47 5.57
N LEU A 74 5.12 -15.51 6.14
CA LEU A 74 5.06 -16.84 5.53
C LEU A 74 4.26 -16.85 4.22
N PHE A 75 3.28 -15.94 4.10
CA PHE A 75 2.48 -15.78 2.88
C PHE A 75 3.11 -14.80 1.90
N HIS A 76 3.73 -13.73 2.41
CA HIS A 76 4.43 -12.75 1.59
C HIS A 76 5.53 -12.02 2.37
N ILE A 77 6.79 -12.20 1.98
CA ILE A 77 7.97 -11.70 2.72
C ILE A 77 7.95 -10.18 3.00
N SER A 78 7.35 -9.38 2.11
CA SER A 78 7.24 -7.94 2.31
C SER A 78 6.40 -7.55 3.53
N ALA A 79 5.64 -8.48 4.11
CA ALA A 79 4.89 -8.27 5.34
C ALA A 79 5.81 -7.87 6.51
N LEU A 80 7.07 -8.34 6.53
CA LEU A 80 8.05 -7.92 7.53
C LEU A 80 8.28 -6.40 7.54
N PHE A 81 8.05 -5.72 6.42
CA PHE A 81 8.14 -4.27 6.35
C PHE A 81 7.13 -3.56 7.25
N PHE A 82 6.04 -4.22 7.62
CA PHE A 82 5.09 -3.69 8.60
C PHE A 82 5.71 -3.49 9.99
N ILE A 83 6.84 -4.12 10.31
CA ILE A 83 7.60 -3.82 11.53
C ILE A 83 7.99 -2.34 11.58
N VAL A 84 8.32 -1.72 10.44
CA VAL A 84 8.58 -0.28 10.37
C VAL A 84 7.34 0.50 10.81
N CYS A 85 6.13 0.11 10.38
CA CYS A 85 4.89 0.75 10.81
C CYS A 85 4.68 0.66 12.33
N LEU A 86 4.98 -0.50 12.93
CA LEU A 86 4.86 -0.71 14.38
C LEU A 86 5.82 0.19 15.16
N LEU A 87 7.06 0.36 14.68
CA LEU A 87 8.09 1.18 15.32
C LEU A 87 7.82 2.69 15.19
N VAL A 88 7.13 3.09 14.13
CA VAL A 88 6.91 4.48 13.74
C VAL A 88 5.58 5.02 14.29
N ASN A 89 4.77 4.18 14.95
CA ASN A 89 3.53 4.57 15.62
C ASN A 89 3.76 5.60 16.75
N THR A 90 3.10 6.76 16.70
CA THR A 90 3.24 7.80 17.72
C THR A 90 2.08 8.80 17.76
N SER A 91 1.75 9.28 18.95
CA SER A 91 0.91 10.48 19.19
C SER A 91 1.74 11.71 19.60
N ASP A 92 3.04 11.54 19.84
CA ASP A 92 3.96 12.59 20.29
C ASP A 92 4.73 13.23 19.12
N ARG A 93 4.92 14.56 19.19
CA ARG A 93 5.55 15.38 18.14
C ARG A 93 7.07 15.13 18.01
N ILE A 94 7.78 14.91 19.11
CA ILE A 94 9.23 14.66 19.09
C ILE A 94 9.49 13.28 18.46
N LYS A 95 8.74 12.27 18.93
CA LYS A 95 8.76 10.93 18.34
C LYS A 95 8.35 10.97 16.87
N PHE A 96 7.36 11.80 16.48
CA PHE A 96 6.97 11.98 15.08
C PHE A 96 8.14 12.43 14.20
N ARG A 97 8.93 13.43 14.61
CA ARG A 97 10.10 13.90 13.86
C ARG A 97 11.16 12.79 13.68
N ARG A 98 11.47 12.06 14.75
CA ARG A 98 12.40 10.93 14.70
C ARG A 98 11.89 9.83 13.76
N ASN A 99 10.61 9.50 13.87
CA ASN A 99 9.96 8.46 13.08
C ASN A 99 9.90 8.85 11.58
N MET A 100 9.72 10.13 11.26
CA MET A 100 9.87 10.65 9.90
C MET A 100 11.28 10.50 9.37
N ALA A 101 12.32 10.75 10.18
CA ALA A 101 13.69 10.50 9.78
C ALA A 101 13.92 9.01 9.48
N ILE A 102 13.39 8.09 10.30
CA ILE A 102 13.46 6.65 10.05
C ILE A 102 12.80 6.28 8.72
N ILE A 103 11.61 6.81 8.43
CA ILE A 103 10.92 6.59 7.14
C ILE A 103 11.80 7.07 5.98
N ILE A 104 12.30 8.32 6.04
CA ILE A 104 13.09 8.91 4.97
C ILE A 104 14.37 8.11 4.75
N THR A 105 15.11 7.77 5.81
CA THR A 105 16.32 6.95 5.73
C THR A 105 16.03 5.57 5.15
N THR A 106 14.90 4.94 5.51
CA THR A 106 14.50 3.64 4.95
C THR A 106 14.23 3.75 3.45
N VAL A 107 13.47 4.76 3.02
CA VAL A 107 13.19 4.99 1.60
C VAL A 107 14.47 5.29 0.83
N VAL A 108 15.30 6.22 1.32
CA VAL A 108 16.57 6.59 0.69
C VAL A 108 17.49 5.37 0.59
N GLY A 109 17.60 4.57 1.65
CA GLY A 109 18.36 3.32 1.63
C GLY A 109 17.87 2.38 0.53
N MET A 110 16.55 2.16 0.42
CA MET A 110 15.97 1.32 -0.65
C MET A 110 16.20 1.90 -2.04
N LEU A 111 16.20 3.23 -2.20
CA LEU A 111 16.52 3.89 -3.48
C LEU A 111 17.99 3.71 -3.86
N VAL A 112 18.91 3.83 -2.90
CA VAL A 112 20.33 3.58 -3.12
C VAL A 112 20.56 2.14 -3.57
N LEU A 113 19.93 1.17 -2.90
CA LEU A 113 19.99 -0.24 -3.30
C LEU A 113 19.41 -0.49 -4.69
N PHE A 114 18.41 0.30 -5.09
CA PHE A 114 17.79 0.20 -6.41
C PHE A 114 18.66 0.79 -7.52
N ILE A 115 19.33 1.92 -7.26
CA ILE A 115 20.25 2.58 -8.21
C ILE A 115 21.57 1.81 -8.31
N PHE A 116 22.04 1.25 -7.20
CA PHE A 116 23.30 0.50 -7.12
C PHE A 116 23.04 -0.95 -6.67
N PRO A 117 22.44 -1.78 -7.54
CA PRO A 117 22.05 -3.15 -7.18
C PRO A 117 23.25 -4.05 -6.88
N SER A 118 24.46 -3.67 -7.31
CA SER A 118 25.72 -4.37 -6.98
C SER A 118 25.94 -4.52 -5.48
N ILE A 119 25.49 -3.55 -4.66
CA ILE A 119 25.63 -3.54 -3.20
C ILE A 119 25.02 -4.79 -2.56
N ILE A 120 23.94 -5.34 -3.14
CA ILE A 120 23.19 -6.47 -2.57
C ILE A 120 23.13 -7.68 -3.49
N SER A 121 23.83 -7.62 -4.62
CA SER A 121 23.88 -8.68 -5.64
C SER A 121 24.38 -10.02 -5.07
N PHE A 122 25.16 -9.98 -3.98
CA PHE A 122 25.67 -11.16 -3.28
C PHE A 122 24.60 -11.95 -2.52
N ILE A 123 23.43 -11.37 -2.24
CA ILE A 123 22.34 -12.06 -1.51
C ILE A 123 21.48 -12.84 -2.52
N PRO A 124 21.45 -14.18 -2.44
CA PRO A 124 20.64 -15.00 -3.35
C PRO A 124 19.16 -14.58 -3.31
N TYR A 125 18.48 -14.63 -4.46
CA TYR A 125 17.06 -14.31 -4.65
C TYR A 125 16.64 -12.84 -4.45
N ILE A 126 17.17 -12.14 -3.44
CA ILE A 126 16.90 -10.72 -3.20
C ILE A 126 17.71 -9.86 -4.17
N GLY A 127 19.01 -10.12 -4.28
CA GLY A 127 19.91 -9.39 -5.19
C GLY A 127 19.46 -9.52 -6.64
N THR A 128 19.12 -10.74 -7.08
CA THR A 128 18.66 -11.00 -8.46
C THR A 128 17.37 -10.25 -8.79
N LYS A 129 16.41 -10.16 -7.86
CA LYS A 129 15.18 -9.38 -8.06
C LYS A 129 15.46 -7.89 -8.18
N ILE A 130 16.32 -7.34 -7.34
CA ILE A 130 16.59 -5.90 -7.35
C ILE A 130 17.38 -5.51 -8.60
N VAL A 131 18.32 -6.34 -9.05
CA VAL A 131 18.99 -6.18 -10.36
C VAL A 131 17.96 -6.16 -11.49
N ALA A 132 17.04 -7.13 -11.53
CA ALA A 132 16.01 -7.20 -12.57
C ALA A 132 15.10 -5.96 -12.60
N TYR A 133 14.64 -5.50 -11.43
CA TYR A 133 13.85 -4.25 -11.37
C TYR A 133 14.68 -3.01 -11.75
N SER A 134 15.95 -2.95 -11.39
CA SER A 134 16.82 -1.81 -11.70
C SER A 134 17.03 -1.66 -13.21
N GLN A 135 17.33 -2.78 -13.88
CA GLN A 135 17.53 -2.84 -15.34
C GLN A 135 16.25 -2.44 -16.10
N SER A 136 15.10 -2.92 -15.66
CA SER A 136 13.82 -2.71 -16.36
C SER A 136 13.26 -1.28 -16.27
N TYR A 137 13.79 -0.44 -15.36
CA TYR A 137 13.28 0.91 -15.11
C TYR A 137 14.28 2.01 -15.44
N ASN A 138 15.37 1.70 -16.17
CA ASN A 138 16.46 2.63 -16.49
C ASN A 138 16.85 3.45 -15.25
N ALA A 139 17.27 2.74 -14.20
CA ALA A 139 17.49 3.30 -12.88
C ALA A 139 18.50 4.45 -12.90
N GLY A 140 18.02 5.67 -12.71
CA GLY A 140 18.82 6.87 -12.59
C GLY A 140 18.13 7.92 -11.73
N LEU A 141 18.90 8.73 -11.00
CA LEU A 141 18.34 9.74 -10.09
C LEU A 141 17.43 10.75 -10.81
N LEU A 142 17.80 11.15 -12.04
CA LEU A 142 17.00 12.09 -12.83
C LEU A 142 15.69 11.45 -13.32
N SER A 143 15.73 10.18 -13.74
CA SER A 143 14.53 9.38 -14.07
C SER A 143 13.58 9.28 -12.87
N PHE A 144 14.14 9.09 -11.67
CA PHE A 144 13.38 9.08 -10.43
C PHE A 144 12.69 10.43 -10.14
N ILE A 145 13.42 11.55 -10.22
CA ILE A 145 12.87 12.88 -9.92
C ILE A 145 11.74 13.21 -10.90
N THR A 146 11.96 12.94 -12.18
CA THR A 146 10.97 13.18 -13.25
C THR A 146 9.75 12.30 -13.08
N ALA A 147 9.90 11.00 -12.80
CA ALA A 147 8.79 10.10 -12.52
C ALA A 147 7.98 10.53 -11.29
N PHE A 148 8.65 10.97 -10.23
CA PHE A 148 7.98 11.46 -9.02
C PHE A 148 7.17 12.74 -9.29
N ALA A 149 7.76 13.73 -9.98
CA ALA A 149 7.14 15.03 -10.24
C ALA A 149 5.98 14.95 -11.26
N LEU A 150 6.12 14.14 -12.31
CA LEU A 150 5.11 14.01 -13.37
C LEU A 150 3.98 13.03 -13.01
N SER A 151 4.15 12.24 -11.95
CA SER A 151 3.15 11.27 -11.53
C SER A 151 1.90 11.94 -10.96
N LYS A 152 0.75 11.71 -11.61
CA LYS A 152 -0.57 12.12 -11.12
C LYS A 152 -0.85 11.60 -9.70
N TYR A 153 -0.32 10.43 -9.35
CA TYR A 153 -0.45 9.84 -8.02
C TYR A 153 0.23 10.68 -6.95
N THR A 154 1.40 11.26 -7.25
CA THR A 154 2.15 12.13 -6.33
C THR A 154 1.29 13.32 -5.93
N TRP A 155 0.63 13.96 -6.90
CA TRP A 155 -0.25 15.11 -6.66
C TRP A 155 -1.48 14.75 -5.82
N LEU A 156 -2.10 13.59 -6.05
CA LEU A 156 -3.25 13.13 -5.25
C LEU A 156 -2.85 12.85 -3.79
N TYR A 157 -1.70 12.20 -3.55
CA TYR A 157 -1.21 11.97 -2.20
C TYR A 157 -0.75 13.27 -1.51
N LEU A 158 -0.17 14.23 -2.25
CA LEU A 158 0.14 15.56 -1.73
C LEU A 158 -1.12 16.30 -1.30
N PHE A 159 -2.18 16.25 -2.11
CA PHE A 159 -3.47 16.84 -1.76
C PHE A 159 -4.04 16.21 -0.48
N LEU A 160 -4.06 14.87 -0.40
CA LEU A 160 -4.49 14.15 0.80
C LEU A 160 -3.62 14.51 2.02
N LEU A 161 -2.30 14.65 1.86
CA LEU A 161 -1.38 15.05 2.92
C LEU A 161 -1.72 16.43 3.46
N LEU A 162 -1.93 17.42 2.58
CA LEU A 162 -2.29 18.78 2.96
C LEU A 162 -3.61 18.81 3.71
N LEU A 163 -4.62 18.07 3.25
CA LEU A 163 -5.90 17.93 3.95
C LEU A 163 -5.72 17.36 5.36
N VAL A 164 -4.96 16.28 5.50
CA VAL A 164 -4.74 15.63 6.81
C VAL A 164 -3.92 16.52 7.75
N ILE A 165 -2.91 17.25 7.25
CA ILE A 165 -2.17 18.25 8.04
C ILE A 165 -3.10 19.37 8.53
N GLN A 166 -4.02 19.85 7.68
CA GLN A 166 -5.01 20.84 8.11
C GLN A 166 -5.94 20.29 9.19
N CYS A 167 -6.36 19.03 9.08
CA CYS A 167 -7.18 18.36 10.10
C CYS A 167 -6.43 18.15 11.41
N GLN A 168 -5.12 17.86 11.34
CA GLN A 168 -4.26 17.66 12.51
C GLN A 168 -4.14 18.93 13.38
N LYS A 169 -4.22 20.13 12.79
CA LYS A 169 -4.25 21.39 13.56
C LYS A 169 -5.44 21.48 14.49
N GLU A 170 -6.58 20.92 14.09
CA GLU A 170 -7.81 20.87 14.89
C GLU A 170 -7.88 19.64 15.80
N TYR A 171 -7.19 18.55 15.44
CA TYR A 171 -7.27 17.28 16.12
C TYR A 171 -5.90 16.62 16.26
N LYS A 172 -5.33 16.63 17.46
CA LYS A 172 -3.94 16.18 17.68
C LYS A 172 -3.79 14.66 17.84
N ASN A 173 -4.85 13.95 18.22
CA ASN A 173 -4.78 12.53 18.56
C ASN A 173 -4.53 11.67 17.30
N ASN A 174 -3.50 10.81 17.35
CA ASN A 174 -3.11 9.77 16.38
C ASN A 174 -2.96 10.17 14.89
N MET A 175 -3.24 11.43 14.54
CA MET A 175 -3.10 11.99 13.20
C MET A 175 -1.68 11.95 12.66
N TYR A 176 -0.67 11.90 13.54
CA TYR A 176 0.73 11.72 13.15
C TYR A 176 0.97 10.40 12.41
N ASN A 177 0.26 9.33 12.78
CA ASN A 177 0.33 8.05 12.07
C ASN A 177 -0.23 8.18 10.65
N ALA A 178 -1.32 8.92 10.48
CA ALA A 178 -1.91 9.18 9.17
C ALA A 178 -0.96 10.01 8.28
N ILE A 179 -0.36 11.06 8.84
CA ILE A 179 0.62 11.91 8.13
C ILE A 179 1.84 11.09 7.70
N GLN A 180 2.46 10.33 8.62
CA GLN A 180 3.60 9.46 8.31
C GLN A 180 3.25 8.43 7.24
N SER A 181 2.05 7.86 7.31
CA SER A 181 1.57 6.88 6.33
C SER A 181 1.40 7.49 4.95
N ILE A 182 0.84 8.69 4.85
CA ILE A 182 0.71 9.39 3.57
C ILE A 182 2.09 9.77 3.03
N CYS A 183 3.01 10.25 3.87
CA CYS A 183 4.38 10.53 3.45
C CYS A 183 5.07 9.27 2.90
N PHE A 184 4.94 8.13 3.58
CA PHE A 184 5.50 6.88 3.07
C PHE A 184 4.81 6.46 1.77
N LEU A 185 3.48 6.52 1.69
CA LEU A 185 2.72 6.18 0.49
C LEU A 185 3.13 7.04 -0.70
N LEU A 186 3.32 8.34 -0.50
CA LEU A 186 3.84 9.28 -1.49
C LEU A 186 5.22 8.85 -1.98
N LEU A 187 6.16 8.65 -1.06
CA LEU A 187 7.52 8.20 -1.36
C LEU A 187 7.53 6.82 -2.02
N SER A 188 6.56 5.96 -1.71
CA SER A 188 6.50 4.60 -2.21
C SER A 188 6.18 4.52 -3.70
N LYS A 189 5.62 5.58 -4.29
CA LYS A 189 5.32 5.66 -5.72
C LYS A 189 6.54 5.95 -6.59
N THR A 190 7.68 6.18 -5.98
CA THR A 190 8.91 6.46 -6.69
C THR A 190 9.54 5.25 -7.36
N THR A 191 9.35 4.04 -6.80
CA THR A 191 9.84 2.80 -7.40
C THR A 191 8.81 1.68 -7.30
N PRO A 192 8.78 0.75 -8.26
CA PRO A 192 7.88 -0.40 -8.23
C PRO A 192 8.08 -1.31 -7.02
N ILE A 193 9.32 -1.41 -6.54
CA ILE A 193 9.66 -2.15 -5.32
C ILE A 193 8.99 -1.49 -4.12
N LEU A 194 9.14 -0.16 -3.98
CA LEU A 194 8.53 0.57 -2.88
C LEU A 194 7.01 0.53 -2.93
N MET A 195 6.39 0.50 -4.11
CA MET A 195 4.94 0.39 -4.24
C MET A 195 4.37 -0.85 -3.52
N ARG A 196 5.09 -1.98 -3.55
CA ARG A 196 4.68 -3.20 -2.83
C ARG A 196 4.67 -2.99 -1.32
N PHE A 197 5.61 -2.22 -0.79
CA PHE A 197 5.67 -1.89 0.63
C PHE A 197 4.63 -0.83 1.04
N GLY A 198 4.23 0.04 0.12
CA GLY A 198 3.24 1.10 0.37
C GLY A 198 1.92 0.56 0.93
N PHE A 199 1.45 -0.61 0.48
CA PHE A 199 0.15 -1.13 0.90
C PHE A 199 0.03 -1.41 2.40
N TYR A 200 1.16 -1.67 3.08
CA TYR A 200 1.18 -1.89 4.53
C TYR A 200 0.95 -0.60 5.33
N PHE A 201 1.14 0.58 4.73
CA PHE A 201 0.91 1.88 5.36
C PHE A 201 -0.54 2.37 5.24
N ILE A 202 -1.39 1.68 4.47
CA ILE A 202 -2.83 2.02 4.43
C ILE A 202 -3.49 1.73 5.78
N LEU A 203 -3.09 0.66 6.46
CA LEU A 203 -3.64 0.31 7.77
C LEU A 203 -3.37 1.39 8.84
N PRO A 204 -2.13 1.86 9.08
CA PRO A 204 -1.87 2.96 9.99
C PRO A 204 -2.48 4.30 9.55
N LEU A 205 -2.66 4.53 8.24
CA LEU A 205 -3.44 5.67 7.73
C LEU A 205 -4.88 5.64 8.22
N VAL A 206 -5.57 4.51 8.02
CA VAL A 206 -6.98 4.37 8.41
C VAL A 206 -7.14 4.44 9.93
N VAL A 207 -6.27 3.78 10.70
CA VAL A 207 -6.28 3.85 12.18
C VAL A 207 -6.01 5.29 12.66
N GLY A 208 -5.10 6.02 12.01
CA GLY A 208 -4.80 7.41 12.39
C GLY A 208 -5.93 8.40 12.10
N LEU A 209 -6.80 8.10 11.12
CA LEU A 209 -7.95 8.93 10.75
C LEU A 209 -9.24 8.54 11.48
N ASP A 210 -9.31 7.33 12.06
CA ASP A 210 -10.53 6.77 12.65
C ASP A 210 -11.16 7.69 13.71
N SER A 211 -10.38 8.11 14.71
CA SER A 211 -10.89 8.96 15.79
C SER A 211 -11.34 10.35 15.31
N TYR A 212 -10.63 10.93 14.34
CA TYR A 212 -11.05 12.20 13.74
C TYR A 212 -12.38 12.06 12.99
N MET A 213 -12.53 10.98 12.22
CA MET A 213 -13.75 10.70 11.49
C MET A 213 -14.92 10.45 12.44
N TYR A 214 -14.68 9.73 13.53
CA TYR A 214 -15.66 9.49 14.59
C TYR A 214 -16.16 10.79 15.23
N ASP A 215 -15.25 11.64 15.68
CA ASP A 215 -15.62 12.87 16.39
C ASP A 215 -16.34 13.87 15.49
N LYS A 216 -15.93 13.99 14.22
CA LYS A 216 -16.61 14.84 13.25
C LYS A 216 -17.92 14.25 12.72
N ASN A 217 -18.25 13.00 13.02
CA ASN A 217 -19.54 12.39 12.66
C ASN A 217 -20.68 12.76 13.62
N LYS A 218 -20.37 13.29 14.81
CA LYS A 218 -21.38 13.64 15.83
C LYS A 218 -22.12 14.96 15.56
N ALA A 219 -21.60 15.82 14.68
CA ALA A 219 -22.28 17.04 14.26
C ALA A 219 -22.91 16.81 12.89
N GLY A 220 -24.24 16.88 12.78
CA GLY A 220 -25.03 16.60 11.57
C GLY A 220 -24.86 17.57 10.41
N SER A 221 -23.65 18.10 10.18
CA SER A 221 -23.31 18.94 9.04
C SER A 221 -22.30 18.22 8.14
N ILE A 222 -22.47 18.35 6.82
CA ILE A 222 -21.52 17.86 5.83
C ILE A 222 -20.22 18.65 6.03
N PHE A 223 -19.30 18.07 6.78
CA PHE A 223 -18.01 18.70 7.03
C PHE A 223 -17.17 18.57 5.75
N LEU A 224 -16.93 19.69 5.06
CA LEU A 224 -16.22 19.73 3.77
C LEU A 224 -14.90 18.93 3.79
N LYS A 225 -14.14 19.00 4.89
CA LYS A 225 -12.87 18.27 5.04
C LYS A 225 -13.07 16.75 5.12
N LYS A 226 -14.14 16.28 5.78
CA LYS A 226 -14.49 14.85 5.86
C LYS A 226 -14.81 14.33 4.47
N THR A 227 -15.72 15.00 3.75
CA THR A 227 -16.08 14.64 2.38
C THR A 227 -14.87 14.67 1.45
N ALA A 228 -14.00 15.68 1.58
CA ALA A 228 -12.77 15.77 0.81
C ALA A 228 -11.81 14.59 1.08
N ILE A 229 -11.72 14.09 2.32
CA ILE A 229 -10.92 12.90 2.64
C ILE A 229 -11.54 11.64 2.00
N TYR A 230 -12.85 11.42 2.11
CA TYR A 230 -13.53 10.30 1.44
C TYR A 230 -13.28 10.31 -0.08
N PHE A 231 -13.47 11.48 -0.69
CA PHE A 231 -13.25 11.67 -2.13
C PHE A 231 -11.78 11.46 -2.51
N SER A 232 -10.84 11.99 -1.73
CA SER A 232 -9.41 11.78 -1.96
C SER A 232 -9.02 10.31 -1.89
N ILE A 233 -9.53 9.58 -0.89
CA ILE A 233 -9.28 8.14 -0.75
C ILE A 233 -9.81 7.38 -1.97
N LEU A 234 -11.01 7.72 -2.45
CA LEU A 234 -11.60 7.11 -3.65
C LEU A 234 -10.76 7.39 -4.90
N LEU A 235 -10.35 8.65 -5.10
CA LEU A 235 -9.51 9.03 -6.24
C LEU A 235 -8.17 8.31 -6.21
N VAL A 236 -7.47 8.33 -5.08
CA VAL A 236 -6.15 7.69 -4.94
C VAL A 236 -6.24 6.18 -5.15
N SER A 237 -7.27 5.52 -4.60
CA SER A 237 -7.44 4.07 -4.75
C SER A 237 -7.83 3.67 -6.18
N SER A 238 -8.71 4.44 -6.83
CA SER A 238 -9.11 4.22 -8.22
C SER A 238 -8.03 4.60 -9.24
N ALA A 239 -7.01 5.36 -8.85
CA ALA A 239 -6.01 5.88 -9.79
C ALA A 239 -5.28 4.76 -10.56
N THR A 240 -5.14 3.57 -9.97
CA THR A 240 -4.58 2.39 -10.65
C THR A 240 -5.40 1.93 -11.86
N MET A 241 -6.72 2.15 -11.84
CA MET A 241 -7.63 1.87 -12.95
C MET A 241 -7.61 2.96 -14.04
N TRP A 242 -6.91 4.08 -13.83
CA TRP A 242 -6.81 5.15 -14.84
C TRP A 242 -5.79 4.83 -15.92
N SER A 243 -4.92 3.83 -15.71
CA SER A 243 -4.05 3.31 -16.76
C SER A 243 -4.89 2.41 -17.70
N PRO A 244 -4.87 2.65 -19.02
CA PRO A 244 -5.60 1.83 -19.98
C PRO A 244 -5.20 0.35 -19.90
N THR A 245 -3.91 0.08 -19.75
CA THR A 245 -3.32 -1.27 -19.61
C THR A 245 -3.86 -2.00 -18.39
N LEU A 246 -3.82 -1.35 -17.22
CA LEU A 246 -4.30 -1.92 -15.95
C LEU A 246 -5.83 -2.06 -15.94
N SER A 247 -6.55 -1.12 -16.56
CA SER A 247 -8.00 -1.18 -16.73
C SER A 247 -8.41 -2.37 -17.62
N GLN A 248 -7.74 -2.58 -18.74
CA GLN A 248 -7.97 -3.74 -19.59
C GLN A 248 -7.59 -5.05 -18.89
N ALA A 249 -6.44 -5.08 -18.21
CA ALA A 249 -6.00 -6.24 -17.44
C ALA A 249 -6.97 -6.58 -16.29
N SER A 250 -7.63 -5.58 -15.70
CA SER A 250 -8.61 -5.76 -14.61
C SER A 250 -9.87 -6.53 -15.04
N GLY A 251 -10.21 -6.52 -16.34
CA GLY A 251 -11.31 -7.30 -16.89
C GLY A 251 -11.06 -8.81 -16.90
N TYR A 252 -9.82 -9.24 -16.66
CA TYR A 252 -9.42 -10.65 -16.66
C TYR A 252 -9.03 -11.09 -15.24
N SER A 253 -10.02 -11.36 -14.39
CA SER A 253 -9.74 -11.85 -13.03
C SER A 253 -9.23 -13.29 -13.06
N LEU A 254 -8.13 -13.59 -12.37
CA LEU A 254 -7.61 -14.96 -12.22
C LEU A 254 -8.61 -15.83 -11.45
N SER A 255 -9.13 -16.86 -12.11
CA SER A 255 -9.84 -17.98 -11.50
C SER A 255 -8.82 -19.04 -11.08
N VAL A 256 -8.89 -19.53 -9.84
CA VAL A 256 -7.92 -20.50 -9.25
C VAL A 256 -8.51 -21.91 -9.17
N PHE A 257 -9.51 -22.23 -10.00
CA PHE A 257 -10.20 -23.52 -9.93
C PHE A 257 -9.80 -24.50 -11.03
N THR A 258 -9.04 -24.04 -12.03
CA THR A 258 -8.51 -24.86 -13.11
C THR A 258 -7.14 -24.32 -13.52
N ASP A 259 -6.10 -25.16 -13.43
CA ASP A 259 -4.72 -24.78 -13.77
C ASP A 259 -4.60 -24.27 -15.22
N GLN A 260 -5.42 -24.81 -16.15
CA GLN A 260 -5.49 -24.34 -17.54
C GLN A 260 -6.02 -22.90 -17.70
N GLU A 261 -6.87 -22.41 -16.80
CA GLU A 261 -7.38 -21.04 -16.87
C GLU A 261 -6.35 -20.00 -16.42
N ILE A 262 -5.48 -20.38 -15.48
CA ILE A 262 -4.45 -19.50 -14.94
C ILE A 262 -3.49 -19.09 -16.06
N ASP A 263 -2.99 -20.06 -16.82
CA ASP A 263 -2.05 -19.81 -17.91
C ASP A 263 -2.69 -18.98 -19.05
N VAL A 264 -3.97 -19.24 -19.37
CA VAL A 264 -4.71 -18.47 -20.38
C VAL A 264 -4.93 -17.02 -19.93
N ILE A 265 -5.30 -16.80 -18.67
CA ILE A 265 -5.52 -15.45 -18.13
C ILE A 265 -4.19 -14.71 -17.99
N MET A 266 -3.13 -15.39 -17.55
CA MET A 266 -1.79 -14.83 -17.50
C MET A 266 -1.29 -14.45 -18.90
N SER A 267 -1.49 -15.32 -19.89
CA SER A 267 -1.16 -15.04 -21.30
C SER A 267 -1.92 -13.81 -21.83
N LYS A 268 -3.23 -13.70 -21.57
CA LYS A 268 -4.01 -12.51 -21.96
C LYS A 268 -3.49 -11.22 -21.31
N LYS A 269 -3.14 -11.27 -20.02
CA LYS A 269 -2.53 -10.12 -19.31
C LYS A 269 -1.14 -9.79 -19.87
N CYS A 270 -0.34 -10.79 -20.21
CA CYS A 270 0.94 -10.63 -20.90
C CYS A 270 0.76 -9.94 -22.26
N THR A 271 -0.23 -10.35 -23.07
CA THR A 271 -0.51 -9.72 -24.38
C THR A 271 -0.93 -8.25 -24.25
N ILE A 272 -1.73 -7.92 -23.24
CA ILE A 272 -2.12 -6.52 -22.96
C ILE A 272 -0.88 -5.70 -22.56
N ALA A 273 -0.04 -6.24 -21.67
CA ALA A 273 1.21 -5.60 -21.28
C ALA A 273 2.15 -5.39 -22.47
N TYR A 274 2.26 -6.39 -23.35
CA TYR A 274 3.04 -6.34 -24.59
C TYR A 274 2.56 -5.24 -25.55
N LYS A 275 1.24 -5.19 -25.80
CA LYS A 275 0.63 -4.23 -26.72
C LYS A 275 0.85 -2.77 -26.30
N ASP A 276 0.93 -2.53 -24.99
CA ASP A 276 1.15 -1.21 -24.41
C ASP A 276 2.62 -0.94 -24.04
N LEU A 277 3.56 -1.82 -24.44
CA LEU A 277 4.99 -1.78 -24.10
C LEU A 277 5.26 -1.67 -22.59
N TYR A 278 4.33 -2.15 -21.77
CA TYR A 278 4.42 -2.08 -20.32
C TYR A 278 5.20 -3.27 -19.77
N GLY A 279 6.41 -3.05 -19.26
CA GLY A 279 7.19 -4.10 -18.62
C GLY A 279 7.89 -5.06 -19.58
N VAL A 280 8.21 -4.58 -20.80
CA VAL A 280 9.39 -4.91 -21.63
C VAL A 280 10.26 -6.08 -21.13
N ASP A 281 10.96 -5.75 -20.04
CA ASP A 281 12.08 -6.51 -19.52
C ASP A 281 11.77 -7.24 -18.18
N LEU A 282 10.54 -7.08 -17.64
CA LEU A 282 10.16 -7.61 -16.32
C LEU A 282 9.55 -9.01 -16.35
N PHE A 283 8.94 -9.38 -17.47
CA PHE A 283 8.28 -10.67 -17.61
C PHE A 283 8.81 -11.42 -18.83
N PRO A 284 10.10 -11.82 -18.87
CA PRO A 284 10.67 -12.56 -20.01
C PRO A 284 9.84 -13.79 -20.43
N SER A 285 9.10 -14.40 -19.48
CA SER A 285 8.17 -15.51 -19.74
C SER A 285 6.86 -15.11 -20.45
N CYS A 286 6.54 -13.82 -20.55
CA CYS A 286 5.48 -13.30 -21.43
C CYS A 286 5.96 -13.15 -22.88
N TYR A 287 7.26 -13.36 -23.17
CA TYR A 287 7.90 -13.15 -24.47
C TYR A 287 8.47 -14.45 -25.09
N GLN A 288 8.25 -15.60 -24.44
CA GLN A 288 8.49 -16.94 -25.00
C GLN A 288 7.15 -17.56 -25.37
#